data_AF-S0G7Z7-F1
#
_entry.id   AF-S0G7Z7-F1
#
_cell.length_a   1.000
_cell.length_b   1.000
_cell.length_c   1.000
_cell.angle_alpha   90.00
_cell.angle_beta   90.00
_cell.angle_gamma   90.00
#
_symmetry.space_group_name_H-M   'P 1'
#
loop_
_entity.id
_entity.type
_entity.pdbx_description
1 polymer ?
#
loop_
_entity_poly.entity_id
_entity_poly.type
_entity_poly.pdbx_seq_one_letter_code
_entity_poly.pdbx_strand_id
1 'polypeptide(L)'
;MIKDSQKPAVQTVHFFHGKGPVFYASLPWESMARQMPAGPEKNDPGQKQHLISILWDHFVGMKKPFRMHRPYDTPDAFPIQADPFIRVEPFIRVIRGPLGRPQLLLGDHIGPSISFCKSNQNLWAALCGDGHDIGIDVAQSHEFQGKYPFYRVFHPGELGHALKPAEDDLKKAAALLWSVKEAAAKALGCGFHLVDPLQVIVYPSTGRATKETMRGTAEENSIYDFPVGLSEKAVKRFPMAQGRSLRVRSVCQGKRWLSIALLHRPSQPGDGQNRWVKQFPKIQNGEV
;
A
#
# COMPACT_ATOMS: atom_id res chain seq x y z
N MET A 1 27.30 -7.11 21.77
CA MET A 1 25.93 -7.64 22.00
C MET A 1 25.18 -7.56 20.67
N ILE A 2 25.13 -8.67 19.94
CA ILE A 2 24.44 -8.76 18.65
C ILE A 2 22.95 -8.80 18.97
N LYS A 3 22.19 -7.75 18.62
CA LYS A 3 20.74 -7.79 18.73
C LYS A 3 20.26 -8.91 17.80
N ASP A 4 19.59 -9.90 18.37
CA ASP A 4 18.90 -10.94 17.62
C ASP A 4 18.14 -10.29 16.46
N SER A 5 18.50 -10.66 15.24
CA SER A 5 17.87 -10.16 14.02
C SER A 5 16.47 -10.73 13.98
N GLN A 6 15.51 -10.07 14.65
CA GLN A 6 14.11 -10.44 14.56
C GLN A 6 13.72 -10.42 13.09
N LYS A 7 13.40 -11.60 12.56
CA LYS A 7 12.89 -11.72 11.20
C LYS A 7 11.65 -10.82 11.09
N PRO A 8 11.55 -10.00 10.02
CA PRO A 8 10.40 -9.15 9.82
C PRO A 8 9.12 -10.01 9.79
N ALA A 9 8.21 -9.71 10.71
CA ALA A 9 6.93 -10.41 10.80
C ALA A 9 6.00 -9.88 9.69
N VAL A 10 5.58 -10.77 8.78
CA VAL A 10 4.52 -10.47 7.83
C VAL A 10 3.19 -10.50 8.57
N GLN A 11 2.45 -9.41 8.44
CA GLN A 11 1.11 -9.25 8.99
C GLN A 11 0.08 -9.34 7.85
N THR A 12 -1.14 -9.73 8.21
CA THR A 12 -2.24 -9.91 7.27
C THR A 12 -3.41 -9.03 7.66
N VAL A 13 -4.05 -8.42 6.67
CA VAL A 13 -5.27 -7.63 6.88
C VAL A 13 -6.37 -8.07 5.90
N HIS A 14 -7.60 -8.20 6.39
CA HIS A 14 -8.74 -8.73 5.64
C HIS A 14 -9.86 -7.71 5.48
N PHE A 15 -10.10 -7.22 4.26
CA PHE A 15 -11.20 -6.28 4.03
C PHE A 15 -12.52 -7.04 3.82
N PHE A 16 -13.61 -6.56 4.40
CA PHE A 16 -14.95 -7.17 4.25
C PHE A 16 -15.40 -7.32 2.78
N HIS A 17 -14.92 -6.43 1.91
CA HIS A 17 -15.23 -6.43 0.48
C HIS A 17 -14.03 -6.86 -0.39
N GLY A 18 -12.90 -7.22 0.22
CA GLY A 18 -11.74 -7.73 -0.49
C GLY A 18 -11.97 -9.16 -0.96
N LYS A 19 -11.41 -9.51 -2.11
CA LYS A 19 -11.44 -10.92 -2.57
C LYS A 19 -10.37 -11.74 -1.85
N GLY A 20 -9.35 -11.09 -1.29
CA GLY A 20 -8.30 -11.73 -0.54
C GLY A 20 -7.67 -10.85 0.54
N PRO A 21 -6.70 -11.39 1.28
CA PRO A 21 -5.90 -10.65 2.23
C PRO A 21 -4.96 -9.66 1.54
N VAL A 22 -4.58 -8.62 2.28
CA VAL A 22 -3.41 -7.80 1.98
C VAL A 22 -2.33 -8.15 3.00
N PHE A 23 -1.12 -8.41 2.52
CA PHE A 23 0.05 -8.66 3.36
C PHE A 23 0.82 -7.39 3.53
N TYR A 24 1.34 -7.13 4.73
CA TYR A 24 2.24 -6.01 4.93
C TYR A 24 3.35 -6.36 5.92
N ALA A 25 4.47 -5.67 5.77
CA ALA A 25 5.65 -5.84 6.61
C ALA A 25 6.41 -4.51 6.69
N SER A 26 7.29 -4.42 7.69
CA SER A 26 8.20 -3.29 7.85
C SER A 26 9.63 -3.78 8.08
N LEU A 27 10.59 -3.03 7.56
CA LEU A 27 12.01 -3.17 7.88
C LEU A 27 12.53 -1.90 8.55
N PRO A 28 13.37 -2.03 9.59
CA PRO A 28 14.15 -0.91 10.08
C PRO A 28 15.12 -0.42 8.99
N TRP A 29 14.98 0.84 8.62
CA TRP A 29 15.79 1.58 7.65
C TRP A 29 17.27 1.64 8.05
N GLU A 30 17.57 1.75 9.35
CA GLU A 30 18.93 1.94 9.85
C GLU A 30 19.78 0.67 9.92
N SER A 31 19.15 -0.51 9.89
CA SER A 31 19.87 -1.77 10.11
C SER A 31 20.87 -2.12 9.01
N MET A 32 20.77 -1.48 7.83
CA MET A 32 21.74 -1.65 6.73
C MET A 32 22.58 -0.41 6.44
N ALA A 33 22.15 0.78 6.87
CA ALA A 33 22.89 2.03 6.65
C ALA A 33 24.23 2.07 7.42
N ARG A 34 24.38 1.31 8.51
CA ARG A 34 25.65 1.23 9.26
C ARG A 34 26.71 0.32 8.62
N GLN A 35 26.36 -0.44 7.58
CA GLN A 35 27.31 -1.30 6.87
C GLN A 35 27.85 -0.68 5.57
N MET A 36 27.37 0.50 5.18
CA MET A 36 27.77 1.17 3.95
C MET A 36 28.31 2.58 4.27
N PRO A 37 29.42 3.01 3.66
CA PRO A 37 29.99 4.33 3.91
C PRO A 37 28.98 5.44 3.57
N ALA A 38 28.98 6.50 4.38
CA ALA A 38 28.06 7.63 4.30
C ALA A 38 28.10 8.33 2.93
N GLY A 39 27.24 7.88 2.02
CA GLY A 39 26.94 8.56 0.76
C GLY A 39 25.61 9.31 0.84
N PRO A 40 25.35 10.26 -0.08
CA PRO A 40 24.08 10.98 -0.15
C PRO A 40 22.91 9.99 -0.21
N GLU A 41 21.77 10.33 0.42
CA GLU A 41 20.53 9.54 0.56
C GLU A 41 19.99 9.01 -0.78
N LYS A 42 20.67 8.02 -1.37
CA LYS A 42 20.17 7.27 -2.50
C LYS A 42 19.16 6.28 -1.92
N ASN A 43 17.91 6.40 -2.38
CA ASN A 43 16.87 5.39 -2.17
C ASN A 43 17.47 4.00 -2.33
N ASP A 44 17.72 3.28 -1.24
CA ASP A 44 18.38 1.98 -1.28
C ASP A 44 17.42 0.97 -1.94
N PRO A 45 17.67 0.55 -3.20
CA PRO A 45 16.81 -0.42 -3.86
C PRO A 45 16.86 -1.78 -3.15
N GLY A 46 17.92 -2.09 -2.39
CA GLY A 46 18.10 -3.34 -1.67
C GLY A 46 17.03 -3.56 -0.60
N GLN A 47 16.70 -2.54 0.20
CA GLN A 47 15.68 -2.68 1.25
C GLN A 47 14.27 -2.90 0.70
N LYS A 48 13.93 -2.22 -0.40
CA LYS A 48 12.65 -2.44 -1.10
C LYS A 48 12.59 -3.85 -1.67
N GLN A 49 13.65 -4.30 -2.33
CA GLN A 49 13.72 -5.66 -2.86
C GLN A 49 13.59 -6.69 -1.74
N HIS A 50 14.24 -6.48 -0.60
CA HIS A 50 14.13 -7.39 0.55
C HIS A 50 12.69 -7.49 1.08
N LEU A 51 12.00 -6.35 1.28
CA LEU A 51 10.57 -6.35 1.66
C LEU A 51 9.70 -7.07 0.64
N ILE A 52 9.95 -6.87 -0.65
CA ILE A 52 9.22 -7.56 -1.72
C ILE A 52 9.40 -9.06 -1.60
N SER A 53 10.64 -9.54 -1.46
CA SER A 53 10.91 -10.97 -1.30
C SER A 53 10.18 -11.55 -0.10
N ILE A 54 10.24 -10.88 1.07
CA ILE A 54 9.53 -11.33 2.28
C ILE A 54 8.02 -11.46 2.05
N LEU A 55 7.41 -10.43 1.44
CA LEU A 55 5.97 -10.43 1.16
C LEU A 55 5.59 -11.44 0.07
N TRP A 56 6.43 -11.58 -0.95
CA TRP A 56 6.24 -12.51 -2.05
C TRP A 56 6.33 -13.97 -1.61
N ASP A 57 7.37 -14.32 -0.85
CA ASP A 57 7.56 -15.67 -0.30
C ASP A 57 6.36 -16.06 0.57
N HIS A 58 5.87 -15.12 1.39
CA HIS A 58 4.66 -15.33 2.18
C HIS A 58 3.42 -15.52 1.31
N PHE A 59 3.25 -14.69 0.28
CA PHE A 59 2.13 -14.76 -0.66
C PHE A 59 2.10 -16.09 -1.43
N VAL A 60 3.24 -16.53 -1.96
CA VAL A 60 3.38 -17.79 -2.72
C VAL A 60 3.27 -19.02 -1.81
N GLY A 61 3.76 -18.93 -0.57
CA GLY A 61 3.71 -20.02 0.41
C GLY A 61 2.29 -20.36 0.90
N MET A 62 1.29 -19.54 0.62
CA MET A 62 -0.09 -19.85 0.96
C MET A 62 -0.63 -21.02 0.12
N LYS A 63 -1.24 -22.03 0.75
CA LYS A 63 -1.78 -23.26 0.10
C LYS A 63 -2.81 -23.01 -1.02
N LYS A 64 -3.32 -21.79 -1.14
CA LYS A 64 -4.17 -21.30 -2.22
C LYS A 64 -3.74 -19.87 -2.53
N PRO A 65 -2.62 -19.65 -3.25
CA PRO A 65 -2.37 -18.31 -3.75
C PRO A 65 -3.59 -18.01 -4.62
N PHE A 66 -4.32 -16.93 -4.29
CA PHE A 66 -5.51 -16.54 -5.03
C PHE A 66 -5.23 -16.75 -6.49
N ARG A 67 -6.14 -17.44 -7.21
CA ARG A 67 -6.02 -17.59 -8.66
C ARG A 67 -5.81 -16.17 -9.17
N MET A 68 -4.56 -15.79 -9.43
CA MET A 68 -4.27 -14.57 -10.17
C MET A 68 -5.13 -14.77 -11.38
N HIS A 69 -6.16 -13.93 -11.53
CA HIS A 69 -7.10 -14.06 -12.63
C HIS A 69 -6.21 -14.09 -13.86
N ARG A 70 -5.97 -15.29 -14.39
CA ARG A 70 -5.14 -15.47 -15.57
C ARG A 70 -5.96 -14.73 -16.61
N PRO A 71 -5.45 -13.64 -17.17
CA PRO A 71 -6.12 -13.04 -18.32
C PRO A 71 -6.02 -13.98 -19.54
N TYR A 72 -5.27 -15.08 -19.40
CA TYR A 72 -4.91 -16.01 -20.45
C TYR A 72 -5.12 -17.46 -19.98
N ASP A 73 -6.30 -17.99 -20.24
CA ASP A 73 -6.56 -19.45 -20.33
C ASP A 73 -5.98 -20.02 -21.63
N THR A 74 -4.82 -19.53 -22.08
CA THR A 74 -3.97 -20.27 -23.02
C THR A 74 -3.09 -21.19 -22.19
N PRO A 75 -3.21 -22.52 -22.34
CA PRO A 75 -2.39 -23.50 -21.61
C PRO A 75 -0.88 -23.26 -21.70
N ASP A 76 -0.42 -22.48 -22.69
CA ASP A 76 0.99 -22.33 -23.05
C ASP A 76 1.66 -21.03 -22.57
N ALA A 77 0.93 -20.06 -22.01
CA ALA A 77 1.49 -18.73 -21.71
C ALA A 77 2.25 -18.63 -20.39
N PHE A 78 2.20 -19.68 -19.56
CA PHE A 78 3.01 -19.81 -18.36
C PHE A 78 3.26 -21.29 -18.11
N PRO A 79 4.48 -21.82 -18.31
CA PRO A 79 4.83 -23.16 -17.89
C PRO A 79 4.94 -23.16 -16.36
N ILE A 80 3.79 -23.19 -15.68
CA ILE A 80 3.67 -23.60 -14.27
C ILE A 80 3.11 -25.03 -14.23
N GLN A 81 3.34 -25.83 -15.29
CA GLN A 81 3.84 -27.18 -15.05
C GLN A 81 5.34 -26.99 -14.77
N ALA A 82 5.62 -26.56 -13.55
CA ALA A 82 6.98 -26.55 -13.05
C ALA A 82 7.46 -28.00 -13.13
N ASP A 83 8.45 -28.25 -13.99
CA ASP A 83 9.46 -29.22 -13.63
C ASP A 83 9.91 -28.85 -12.20
N PRO A 84 9.68 -29.69 -11.18
CA PRO A 84 10.03 -29.37 -9.80
C PRO A 84 11.53 -29.09 -9.62
N PHE A 85 12.36 -29.37 -10.63
CA PHE A 85 13.80 -29.16 -10.63
C PHE A 85 14.27 -27.86 -11.31
N ILE A 86 13.42 -27.13 -12.04
CA ILE A 86 13.79 -25.83 -12.63
C ILE A 86 13.01 -24.72 -11.94
N ARG A 87 13.52 -24.28 -10.78
CA ARG A 87 13.14 -22.99 -10.20
C ARG A 87 13.77 -21.86 -11.03
N VAL A 88 13.14 -21.49 -12.13
CA VAL A 88 13.35 -20.14 -12.67
C VAL A 88 12.58 -19.21 -11.74
N GLU A 89 13.21 -18.81 -10.63
CA GLU A 89 12.64 -17.81 -9.74
C GLU A 89 12.31 -16.58 -10.62
N PRO A 90 11.02 -16.19 -10.73
CA PRO A 90 10.66 -15.10 -11.62
C PRO A 90 11.41 -13.86 -11.17
N PHE A 91 12.14 -13.23 -12.09
CA PHE A 91 12.87 -12.00 -11.78
C PHE A 91 11.85 -10.91 -11.40
N ILE A 92 11.69 -10.67 -10.10
CA ILE A 92 10.76 -9.67 -9.57
C ILE A 92 11.43 -8.30 -9.68
N ARG A 93 10.89 -7.45 -10.56
CA ARG A 93 11.31 -6.05 -10.70
C ARG A 93 10.26 -5.11 -10.15
N VAL A 94 10.71 -3.99 -9.61
CA VAL A 94 9.85 -2.82 -9.38
C VAL A 94 10.05 -1.84 -10.52
N ILE A 95 8.99 -1.56 -11.26
CA ILE A 95 8.94 -0.42 -12.18
C ILE A 95 8.11 0.70 -11.59
N ARG A 96 8.23 1.90 -12.15
CA ARG A 96 7.39 3.05 -11.79
C ARG A 96 6.42 3.33 -12.93
N GLY A 97 5.14 3.40 -12.61
CA GLY A 97 4.13 3.87 -13.55
C GLY A 97 4.25 5.39 -13.80
N PRO A 98 3.46 5.95 -14.73
CA PRO A 98 3.54 7.36 -15.13
C PRO A 98 3.39 8.36 -13.97
N LEU A 99 2.67 7.98 -12.92
CA LEU A 99 2.43 8.81 -11.74
C LEU A 99 3.35 8.46 -10.56
N GLY A 100 4.44 7.72 -10.81
CA GLY A 100 5.39 7.30 -9.79
C GLY A 100 4.94 6.10 -8.96
N ARG A 101 3.71 5.59 -9.16
CA ARG A 101 3.20 4.38 -8.50
C ARG A 101 4.11 3.18 -8.77
N PRO A 102 4.58 2.46 -7.75
CA PRO A 102 5.34 1.23 -7.94
C PRO A 102 4.46 0.13 -8.53
N GLN A 103 5.01 -0.65 -9.47
CA GLN A 103 4.37 -1.85 -10.00
C GLN A 103 5.38 -3.00 -9.97
N LEU A 104 4.92 -4.17 -9.54
CA LEU A 104 5.72 -5.39 -9.64
C LEU A 104 5.63 -5.93 -11.07
N LEU A 105 6.77 -6.29 -11.64
CA LEU A 105 6.86 -7.13 -12.83
C LEU A 105 7.37 -8.51 -12.44
N LEU A 106 6.66 -9.53 -12.88
CA LEU A 106 7.02 -10.94 -12.78
C LEU A 106 7.36 -11.42 -14.19
N GLY A 107 8.64 -11.39 -14.55
CA GLY A 107 9.05 -11.49 -15.95
C GLY A 107 8.53 -10.29 -16.76
N ASP A 108 7.64 -10.57 -17.72
CA ASP A 108 7.01 -9.57 -18.60
C ASP A 108 5.57 -9.22 -18.20
N HIS A 109 5.08 -9.79 -17.09
CA HIS A 109 3.71 -9.60 -16.64
C HIS A 109 3.63 -8.68 -15.43
N ILE A 110 2.57 -7.84 -15.37
CA ILE A 110 2.25 -7.09 -14.16
C ILE A 110 1.87 -8.08 -13.05
N GLY A 111 2.60 -8.02 -11.94
CA GLY A 111 2.34 -8.80 -10.74
C GLY A 111 1.29 -8.17 -9.82
N PRO A 112 1.19 -8.68 -8.58
CA PRO A 112 0.36 -8.11 -7.52
C PRO A 112 0.61 -6.61 -7.31
N SER A 113 -0.43 -5.91 -6.85
CA SER A 113 -0.30 -4.51 -6.47
C SER A 113 0.60 -4.41 -5.24
N ILE A 114 1.50 -3.43 -5.24
CA ILE A 114 2.39 -3.12 -4.12
C ILE A 114 2.33 -1.63 -3.80
N SER A 115 2.45 -1.27 -2.53
CA SER A 115 2.64 0.11 -2.10
C SER A 115 3.71 0.18 -1.03
N PHE A 116 4.43 1.30 -0.97
CA PHE A 116 5.47 1.56 0.03
C PHE A 116 5.18 2.85 0.79
N CYS A 117 5.62 2.92 2.04
CA CYS A 117 5.77 4.19 2.74
C CYS A 117 7.01 4.17 3.64
N LYS A 118 7.62 5.34 3.84
CA LYS A 118 8.70 5.53 4.81
C LYS A 118 8.12 6.34 5.96
N SER A 119 8.28 5.87 7.19
CA SER A 119 7.89 6.60 8.40
C SER A 119 8.93 6.35 9.49
N ASN A 120 9.48 7.43 10.04
CA ASN A 120 10.68 7.42 10.88
C ASN A 120 11.81 6.58 10.26
N GLN A 121 12.32 5.63 11.03
CA GLN A 121 13.38 4.69 10.72
C GLN A 121 12.83 3.39 10.13
N ASN A 122 11.62 3.35 9.57
CA ASN A 122 11.06 2.14 8.99
C ASN A 122 10.61 2.35 7.54
N LEU A 123 10.94 1.37 6.69
CA LEU A 123 10.32 1.19 5.40
C LEU A 123 9.19 0.17 5.54
N TRP A 124 8.01 0.53 5.07
CA TRP A 124 6.82 -0.31 5.07
C TRP A 124 6.46 -0.67 3.64
N ALA A 125 5.91 -1.87 3.47
CA ALA A 125 5.33 -2.31 2.21
C ALA A 125 4.03 -3.08 2.47
N ALA A 126 3.07 -2.93 1.56
CA ALA A 126 1.87 -3.76 1.48
C ALA A 126 1.78 -4.39 0.09
N LEU A 127 1.33 -5.64 0.01
CA LEU A 127 1.16 -6.42 -1.22
C LEU A 127 -0.24 -7.04 -1.26
N CYS A 128 -0.89 -6.96 -2.42
CA CYS A 128 -2.24 -7.47 -2.63
C CYS A 128 -2.36 -8.16 -3.99
N GLY A 129 -2.72 -9.45 -3.95
CA GLY A 129 -2.81 -10.31 -5.13
C GLY A 129 -4.22 -10.49 -5.71
N ASP A 130 -5.21 -9.75 -5.21
CA ASP A 130 -6.63 -9.97 -5.55
C ASP A 130 -7.16 -9.02 -6.65
N GLY A 131 -6.25 -8.28 -7.28
CA GLY A 131 -6.54 -7.35 -8.38
C GLY A 131 -6.88 -5.92 -7.95
N HIS A 132 -7.00 -5.63 -6.65
CA HIS A 132 -7.22 -4.26 -6.18
C HIS A 132 -5.96 -3.40 -6.32
N ASP A 133 -6.16 -2.10 -6.51
CA ASP A 133 -5.12 -1.11 -6.27
C ASP A 133 -5.00 -0.85 -4.77
N ILE A 134 -3.77 -0.70 -4.28
CA ILE A 134 -3.50 -0.55 -2.84
C ILE A 134 -2.63 0.65 -2.53
N GLY A 135 -2.82 1.17 -1.33
CA GLY A 135 -1.95 2.19 -0.75
C GLY A 135 -1.66 1.87 0.71
N ILE A 136 -0.44 2.15 1.16
CA ILE A 136 -0.04 2.04 2.57
C ILE A 136 0.52 3.38 3.03
N ASP A 137 0.14 3.81 4.22
CA ASP A 137 0.75 4.95 4.87
C ASP A 137 0.85 4.77 6.39
N VAL A 138 1.83 5.42 7.00
CA VAL A 138 2.04 5.43 8.44
C VAL A 138 2.30 6.86 8.88
N ALA A 139 1.51 7.33 9.83
CA ALA A 139 1.64 8.67 10.39
C ALA A 139 1.74 8.61 11.92
N GLN A 140 2.39 9.62 12.49
CA GLN A 140 2.62 9.68 13.93
C GLN A 140 2.10 10.97 14.53
N SER A 141 1.56 10.88 15.74
CA SER A 141 0.96 12.02 16.42
C SER A 141 1.95 13.19 16.62
N HIS A 142 3.25 12.91 16.67
CA HIS A 142 4.25 13.96 16.83
C HIS A 142 4.48 14.81 15.57
N GLU A 143 4.04 14.35 14.40
CA GLU A 143 4.08 15.10 13.14
C GLU A 143 3.07 16.25 13.12
N PHE A 144 2.05 16.20 14.00
CA PHE A 144 0.91 17.12 14.04
C PHE A 144 0.96 18.04 15.27
N GLN A 145 2.09 18.70 15.48
CA GLN A 145 2.32 19.60 16.61
C GLN A 145 2.46 21.06 16.18
N GLY A 146 2.33 21.98 17.14
CA GLY A 146 2.56 23.42 16.91
C GLY A 146 1.53 24.04 15.96
N LYS A 147 2.01 24.82 14.98
CA LYS A 147 1.17 25.57 14.01
C LYS A 147 0.78 24.73 12.79
N TYR A 148 0.54 23.43 12.96
CA TYR A 148 0.15 22.55 11.86
C TYR A 148 -1.14 23.09 11.19
N PRO A 149 -1.19 23.23 9.85
CA PRO A 149 -2.30 23.89 9.17
C PRO A 149 -3.47 22.92 8.93
N PHE A 150 -4.14 22.48 10.00
CA PHE A 150 -5.22 21.47 9.96
C PHE A 150 -6.29 21.76 8.89
N TYR A 151 -6.73 23.01 8.76
CA TYR A 151 -7.77 23.44 7.83
C TYR A 151 -7.38 23.31 6.34
N ARG A 152 -6.08 23.16 6.03
CA ARG A 152 -5.62 22.91 4.65
C ARG A 152 -5.67 21.44 4.26
N VAL A 153 -5.91 20.56 5.23
CA VAL A 153 -5.74 19.11 5.06
C VAL A 153 -7.03 18.37 5.40
N PHE A 154 -7.72 18.82 6.44
CA PHE A 154 -8.89 18.18 6.99
C PHE A 154 -10.11 19.09 6.90
N HIS A 155 -11.24 18.51 6.52
CA HIS A 155 -12.54 19.16 6.67
C HIS A 155 -12.91 19.19 8.17
N PRO A 156 -13.63 20.23 8.64
CA PRO A 156 -14.01 20.33 10.05
C PRO A 156 -14.75 19.09 10.58
N GLY A 157 -15.61 18.49 9.76
CA GLY A 157 -16.35 17.28 10.13
C GLY A 157 -15.50 16.01 10.21
N GLU A 158 -14.33 15.96 9.57
CA GLU A 158 -13.41 14.82 9.62
C GLU A 158 -12.74 14.69 10.98
N LEU A 159 -12.19 15.80 11.48
CA LEU A 159 -11.53 15.82 12.78
C LEU A 159 -12.51 15.43 13.90
N GLY A 160 -13.74 15.95 13.85
CA GLY A 160 -14.76 15.66 14.86
C GLY A 160 -15.01 14.17 15.07
N HIS A 161 -15.13 13.37 14.00
CA HIS A 161 -15.36 11.93 14.14
C HIS A 161 -14.08 11.12 14.36
N ALA A 162 -12.91 11.64 13.99
CA ALA A 162 -11.62 10.99 14.23
C ALA A 162 -11.13 11.11 15.68
N LEU A 163 -11.65 12.08 16.44
CA LEU A 163 -11.32 12.27 17.87
C LEU A 163 -11.66 11.04 18.71
N LYS A 164 -12.84 10.42 18.51
CA LYS A 164 -13.25 9.25 19.29
C LYS A 164 -12.31 8.05 19.12
N PRO A 165 -11.96 7.60 17.89
CA PRO A 165 -10.91 6.59 17.67
C PRO A 165 -9.55 6.97 18.25
N ALA A 166 -9.30 8.26 18.42
CA ALA A 166 -8.05 8.85 18.88
C ALA A 166 -8.06 9.25 20.36
N GLU A 167 -9.05 8.80 21.15
CA GLU A 167 -9.15 9.09 22.59
C GLU A 167 -9.18 10.60 22.88
N ASP A 168 -9.90 11.35 22.05
CA ASP A 168 -10.03 12.81 22.09
C ASP A 168 -8.71 13.59 21.99
N ASP A 169 -7.62 12.92 21.57
CA ASP A 169 -6.34 13.55 21.26
C ASP A 169 -6.32 14.03 19.80
N LEU A 170 -6.32 15.35 19.63
CA LEU A 170 -6.30 16.01 18.31
C LEU A 170 -5.11 15.58 17.44
N LYS A 171 -3.94 15.34 18.04
CA LYS A 171 -2.73 14.95 17.29
C LYS A 171 -2.83 13.51 16.80
N LYS A 172 -3.35 12.62 17.65
CA LYS A 172 -3.66 11.24 17.26
C LYS A 172 -4.74 11.21 16.17
N ALA A 173 -5.78 12.05 16.28
CA ALA A 173 -6.85 12.15 15.30
C ALA A 173 -6.34 12.65 13.94
N ALA A 174 -5.46 13.64 13.94
CA ALA A 174 -4.84 14.14 12.73
C ALA A 174 -3.88 13.13 12.08
N ALA A 175 -3.09 12.40 12.87
CA ALA A 175 -2.26 11.32 12.36
C ALA A 175 -3.10 10.20 11.73
N LEU A 176 -4.20 9.82 12.38
CA LEU A 176 -5.16 8.87 11.81
C LEU A 176 -5.67 9.36 10.45
N LEU A 177 -6.25 10.55 10.39
CA LEU A 177 -6.81 11.09 9.15
C LEU A 177 -5.76 11.26 8.04
N TRP A 178 -4.57 11.72 8.38
CA TRP A 178 -3.48 11.88 7.41
C TRP A 178 -3.10 10.53 6.79
N SER A 179 -2.84 9.52 7.64
CA SER A 179 -2.50 8.19 7.15
C SER A 179 -3.61 7.60 6.27
N VAL A 180 -4.88 7.85 6.62
CA VAL A 180 -6.02 7.42 5.81
C VAL A 180 -6.02 8.07 4.43
N LYS A 181 -5.86 9.40 4.39
CA LYS A 181 -5.89 10.16 3.13
C LYS A 181 -4.69 9.85 2.23
N GLU A 182 -3.48 9.72 2.80
CA GLU A 182 -2.28 9.33 2.05
C GLU A 182 -2.40 7.91 1.49
N ALA A 183 -2.87 6.94 2.30
CA ALA A 183 -3.10 5.59 1.82
C ALA A 183 -4.11 5.59 0.67
N ALA A 184 -5.20 6.35 0.77
CA ALA A 184 -6.17 6.53 -0.31
C ALA A 184 -5.55 7.14 -1.58
N ALA A 185 -4.76 8.20 -1.45
CA ALA A 185 -4.09 8.85 -2.57
C ALA A 185 -3.06 7.93 -3.25
N LYS A 186 -2.39 7.06 -2.48
CA LYS A 186 -1.49 6.02 -2.99
C LYS A 186 -2.23 4.90 -3.72
N ALA A 187 -3.41 4.49 -3.23
CA ALA A 187 -4.27 3.54 -3.95
C ALA A 187 -4.77 4.11 -5.29
N LEU A 188 -5.03 5.42 -5.35
CA LEU A 188 -5.29 6.11 -6.64
C LEU A 188 -4.06 6.14 -7.56
N GLY A 189 -2.88 5.88 -7.02
CA GLY A 189 -1.62 5.79 -7.76
C GLY A 189 -0.92 7.13 -8.00
N CYS A 190 -1.28 8.17 -7.27
CA CYS A 190 -0.74 9.52 -7.51
C CYS A 190 -0.14 10.21 -6.27
N GLY A 191 -0.48 9.76 -5.06
CA GLY A 191 -0.19 10.53 -3.84
C GLY A 191 -0.80 11.94 -3.91
N PHE A 192 -0.39 12.85 -3.04
CA PHE A 192 -0.91 14.23 -3.08
C PHE A 192 -0.30 15.13 -4.17
N HIS A 193 0.41 14.57 -5.15
CA HIS A 193 0.90 15.33 -6.30
C HIS A 193 -0.25 15.75 -7.24
N LEU A 194 -1.31 14.93 -7.32
CA LEU A 194 -2.42 15.14 -8.24
C LEU A 194 -3.78 15.15 -7.56
N VAL A 195 -3.86 14.91 -6.25
CA VAL A 195 -5.10 15.09 -5.48
C VAL A 195 -4.77 15.92 -4.26
N ASP A 196 -5.54 16.99 -4.05
CA ASP A 196 -5.38 17.80 -2.84
C ASP A 196 -5.93 17.00 -1.64
N PRO A 197 -5.32 17.05 -0.45
CA PRO A 197 -5.85 16.37 0.73
C PRO A 197 -7.33 16.67 1.02
N LEU A 198 -7.81 17.90 0.78
CA LEU A 198 -9.23 18.27 0.96
C LEU A 198 -10.15 17.65 -0.11
N GLN A 199 -9.60 17.13 -1.20
CA GLN A 199 -10.38 16.40 -2.21
C GLN A 199 -10.59 14.93 -1.87
N VAL A 200 -9.88 14.41 -0.86
CA VAL A 200 -10.07 13.09 -0.27
C VAL A 200 -10.91 13.26 0.99
N ILE A 201 -12.12 12.73 0.99
CA ILE A 201 -13.10 12.92 2.08
C ILE A 201 -13.17 11.64 2.89
N VAL A 202 -12.84 11.71 4.18
CA VAL A 202 -12.94 10.58 5.10
C VAL A 202 -14.30 10.62 5.79
N TYR A 203 -15.05 9.53 5.70
CA TYR A 203 -16.32 9.37 6.42
C TYR A 203 -16.11 8.68 7.76
N PRO A 204 -17.03 8.82 8.73
CA PRO A 204 -16.94 8.11 10.01
C PRO A 204 -16.70 6.61 9.83
N SER A 205 -15.95 6.01 10.75
CA SER A 205 -15.63 4.59 10.68
C SER A 205 -16.90 3.72 10.72
N THR A 206 -16.91 2.68 9.90
CA THR A 206 -18.01 1.70 9.88
C THR A 206 -17.71 0.59 10.87
N GLY A 207 -18.58 0.45 11.88
CA GLY A 207 -18.49 -0.60 12.89
C GLY A 207 -17.87 -0.14 14.22
N ARG A 208 -17.84 -1.05 15.20
CA ARG A 208 -17.10 -0.84 16.44
C ARG A 208 -15.63 -1.18 16.22
N ALA A 209 -14.74 -0.52 16.96
CA ALA A 209 -13.33 -0.89 17.00
C ALA A 209 -13.22 -2.39 17.27
N THR A 210 -12.65 -3.14 16.33
CA THR A 210 -12.29 -4.53 16.59
C THR A 210 -10.94 -4.52 17.29
N LYS A 211 -10.86 -5.25 18.40
CA LYS A 211 -9.60 -5.53 19.06
C LYS A 211 -9.03 -6.78 18.42
N GLU A 212 -7.92 -6.65 17.71
CA GLU A 212 -7.18 -7.81 17.22
C GLU A 212 -5.85 -7.89 17.98
N THR A 213 -5.62 -9.04 18.61
CA THR A 213 -4.30 -9.37 19.15
C THR A 213 -3.39 -9.70 17.98
N MET A 214 -2.42 -8.84 17.70
CA MET A 214 -1.40 -9.17 16.71
C MET A 214 -0.57 -10.36 17.20
N ARG A 215 -0.32 -11.31 16.30
CA ARG A 215 0.52 -12.47 16.58
C ARG A 215 1.88 -12.00 17.09
N GLY A 216 2.21 -12.33 18.34
CA GLY A 216 3.50 -12.03 18.94
C GLY A 216 3.57 -10.74 19.76
N THR A 217 2.47 -10.02 19.97
CA THR A 217 2.42 -8.87 20.90
C THR A 217 1.28 -9.04 21.91
N ALA A 218 1.55 -8.75 23.18
CA ALA A 218 0.52 -8.70 24.23
C ALA A 218 -0.40 -7.46 24.10
N GLU A 219 -0.07 -6.52 23.20
CA GLU A 219 -0.83 -5.30 22.99
C GLU A 219 -2.04 -5.53 22.08
N GLU A 220 -3.22 -5.15 22.56
CA GLU A 220 -4.45 -5.09 21.77
C GLU A 220 -4.42 -3.86 20.86
N ASN A 221 -4.46 -4.07 19.55
CA ASN A 221 -4.55 -2.97 18.60
C ASN A 221 -6.02 -2.71 18.25
N SER A 222 -6.41 -1.44 18.24
CA SER A 222 -7.74 -1.03 17.78
C SER A 222 -7.72 -0.85 16.26
N ILE A 223 -8.66 -1.51 15.59
CA ILE A 223 -8.81 -1.47 14.13
C ILE A 223 -10.08 -0.73 13.75
N TYR A 224 -9.97 0.12 12.72
CA TYR A 224 -11.06 0.93 12.20
C TYR A 224 -11.11 0.87 10.67
N ASP A 225 -12.31 0.74 10.13
CA ASP A 225 -12.55 0.79 8.68
C ASP A 225 -13.24 2.10 8.30
N PHE A 226 -12.63 2.86 7.38
CA PHE A 226 -13.13 4.14 6.90
C PHE A 226 -13.59 4.02 5.44
N PRO A 227 -14.84 4.37 5.13
CA PRO A 227 -15.21 4.76 3.78
C PRO A 227 -14.51 6.06 3.40
N VAL A 228 -14.00 6.13 2.17
CA VAL A 228 -13.37 7.35 1.64
C VAL A 228 -14.06 7.74 0.33
N GLY A 229 -14.48 9.00 0.27
CA GLY A 229 -15.03 9.64 -0.93
C GLY A 229 -13.99 10.52 -1.61
N LEU A 230 -14.30 10.89 -2.85
CA LEU A 230 -13.55 11.88 -3.60
C LEU A 230 -14.47 13.03 -3.98
N SER A 231 -13.96 14.26 -3.89
CA SER A 231 -14.64 15.42 -4.45
C SER A 231 -14.87 15.26 -5.95
N GLU A 232 -15.86 15.95 -6.52
CA GLU A 232 -16.12 15.91 -7.96
C GLU A 232 -14.89 16.25 -8.81
N LYS A 233 -14.07 17.19 -8.35
CA LYS A 233 -12.82 17.56 -9.03
C LYS A 233 -11.82 16.40 -9.08
N ALA A 234 -11.68 15.66 -7.98
CA ALA A 234 -10.85 14.47 -7.96
C ALA A 234 -11.44 13.33 -8.79
N VAL A 235 -12.76 13.11 -8.74
CA VAL A 235 -13.44 12.10 -9.57
C VAL A 235 -13.22 12.36 -11.07
N LYS A 236 -13.34 13.62 -11.52
CA LYS A 236 -13.05 14.01 -12.91
C LYS A 236 -11.62 13.69 -13.34
N ARG A 237 -10.66 13.79 -12.41
CA ARG A 237 -9.24 13.49 -12.65
C ARG A 237 -8.92 12.00 -12.58
N PHE A 238 -9.66 11.27 -11.75
CA PHE A 238 -9.56 9.82 -11.59
C PHE A 238 -10.88 9.14 -11.93
N PRO A 239 -11.30 9.11 -13.21
CA PRO A 239 -12.57 8.48 -13.60
C PRO A 239 -12.63 7.00 -13.21
N MET A 240 -11.48 6.33 -13.09
CA MET A 240 -11.43 4.97 -12.55
C MET A 240 -11.88 4.86 -11.09
N ALA A 241 -11.96 5.93 -10.32
CA ALA A 241 -12.51 5.86 -8.97
C ALA A 241 -14.03 6.12 -8.92
N GLN A 242 -14.63 6.56 -10.03
CA GLN A 242 -16.05 6.91 -10.06
C GLN A 242 -16.95 5.70 -9.81
N GLY A 243 -17.89 5.85 -8.86
CA GLY A 243 -18.83 4.79 -8.48
C GLY A 243 -18.17 3.59 -7.79
N ARG A 244 -16.90 3.71 -7.38
CA ARG A 244 -16.16 2.60 -6.77
C ARG A 244 -16.00 2.79 -5.27
N SER A 245 -15.97 1.67 -4.57
CA SER A 245 -15.68 1.64 -3.14
C SER A 245 -14.18 1.84 -2.92
N LEU A 246 -13.81 2.93 -2.27
CA LEU A 246 -12.49 3.17 -1.69
C LEU A 246 -12.61 3.01 -0.17
N ARG A 247 -11.90 2.02 0.37
CA ARG A 247 -11.94 1.67 1.80
C ARG A 247 -10.53 1.74 2.36
N VAL A 248 -10.42 2.25 3.58
CA VAL A 248 -9.14 2.30 4.28
C VAL A 248 -9.29 1.65 5.64
N ARG A 249 -8.45 0.67 5.91
CA ARG A 249 -8.34 0.06 7.24
C ARG A 249 -7.15 0.66 7.96
N SER A 250 -7.41 1.14 9.17
CA SER A 250 -6.42 1.79 10.03
C SER A 250 -6.23 1.01 11.32
N VAL A 251 -4.98 0.84 11.74
CA VAL A 251 -4.59 0.14 12.96
C VAL A 251 -3.81 1.10 13.85
N CYS A 252 -4.26 1.29 15.08
CA CYS A 252 -3.52 2.03 16.10
C CYS A 252 -2.40 1.13 16.65
N GLN A 253 -1.16 1.62 16.68
CA GLN A 253 -0.02 0.92 17.25
C GLN A 253 0.75 1.86 18.19
N GLY A 254 0.22 2.06 19.40
CA GLY A 254 0.75 3.03 20.36
C GLY A 254 0.53 4.47 19.88
N LYS A 255 1.60 5.14 19.41
CA LYS A 255 1.58 6.56 18.96
C LYS A 255 1.48 6.76 17.45
N ARG A 256 1.40 5.66 16.68
CA ARG A 256 1.35 5.66 15.22
C ARG A 256 0.05 5.04 14.71
N TRP A 257 -0.37 5.50 13.56
CA TRP A 257 -1.46 4.91 12.78
C TRP A 257 -0.90 4.32 11.50
N LEU A 258 -1.19 3.04 11.26
CA LEU A 258 -0.91 2.36 10.00
C LEU A 258 -2.23 2.24 9.24
N SER A 259 -2.27 2.77 8.02
CA SER A 259 -3.45 2.77 7.16
C SER A 259 -3.16 2.06 5.85
N ILE A 260 -4.05 1.15 5.47
CA ILE A 260 -4.00 0.43 4.19
C ILE A 260 -5.30 0.68 3.44
N ALA A 261 -5.19 1.20 2.23
CA ALA A 261 -6.30 1.48 1.35
C ALA A 261 -6.46 0.37 0.30
N LEU A 262 -7.71 0.02 -0.01
CA LEU A 262 -8.10 -0.79 -1.15
C LEU A 262 -9.00 0.02 -2.08
N LEU A 263 -8.64 0.06 -3.36
CA LEU A 263 -9.46 0.57 -4.44
C LEU A 263 -9.80 -0.56 -5.41
N HIS A 264 -11.10 -0.78 -5.62
CA HIS A 264 -11.57 -1.76 -6.58
C HIS A 264 -11.17 -1.36 -8.01
N ARG A 265 -10.40 -2.21 -8.70
CA ARG A 265 -10.20 -2.10 -10.15
C ARG A 265 -11.44 -2.64 -10.85
N PRO A 266 -11.86 -2.07 -11.99
CA PRO A 266 -12.90 -2.74 -12.74
C PRO A 266 -12.29 -4.04 -13.26
N SER A 267 -13.05 -5.13 -13.31
CA SER A 267 -12.70 -6.19 -14.24
C SER A 267 -12.66 -5.53 -15.63
N GLN A 268 -11.49 -5.43 -16.27
CA GLN A 268 -11.46 -4.82 -17.60
C GLN A 268 -12.28 -5.73 -18.51
N PRO A 269 -13.35 -5.23 -19.16
CA PRO A 269 -14.04 -6.02 -20.17
C PRO A 269 -13.08 -6.19 -21.34
N GLY A 270 -12.44 -7.36 -21.43
CA GLY A 270 -11.47 -7.67 -22.49
C GLY A 270 -10.02 -7.85 -22.06
N ASP A 271 -9.75 -8.34 -20.83
CA ASP A 271 -8.42 -8.78 -20.35
C ASP A 271 -7.74 -9.88 -21.22
N GLY A 272 -8.24 -10.16 -22.43
CA GLY A 272 -7.55 -10.91 -23.48
C GLY A 272 -6.76 -10.08 -24.51
N GLN A 273 -6.72 -8.74 -24.45
CA GLN A 273 -5.85 -7.96 -25.36
C GLN A 273 -5.19 -6.73 -24.72
N ASN A 274 -3.85 -6.77 -24.72
CA ASN A 274 -2.91 -5.68 -24.48
C ASN A 274 -3.28 -4.35 -25.17
N ARG A 275 -4.15 -3.53 -24.56
CA ARG A 275 -4.39 -2.16 -25.03
C ARG A 275 -3.44 -1.11 -24.45
N TRP A 276 -2.59 -1.45 -23.49
CA TRP A 276 -1.65 -0.51 -22.87
C TRP A 276 -0.24 -0.50 -23.47
N VAL A 277 0.09 -1.43 -24.38
CA VAL A 277 1.43 -1.53 -25.00
C VAL A 277 1.55 -0.68 -26.28
N LYS A 278 0.46 -0.15 -26.86
CA LYS A 278 0.49 0.55 -28.17
C LYS A 278 0.41 2.09 -28.13
N GLN A 279 0.52 2.75 -26.97
CA GLN A 279 0.38 4.22 -26.89
C GLN A 279 1.57 4.97 -26.28
N PHE A 280 2.76 4.39 -26.21
CA PHE A 280 3.96 5.15 -25.86
C PHE A 280 4.87 5.29 -27.08
N PRO A 281 5.21 6.52 -27.52
CA PRO A 281 6.27 6.70 -28.50
C PRO A 281 7.56 6.13 -27.90
N LYS A 282 8.30 5.36 -28.72
CA LYS A 282 9.64 4.89 -28.39
C LYS A 282 10.44 6.10 -27.91
N ILE A 283 10.80 6.13 -26.63
CA ILE A 283 11.84 7.06 -26.16
C ILE A 283 13.13 6.56 -26.82
N GLN A 284 13.57 7.28 -27.86
CA GLN A 284 14.89 7.08 -28.42
C GLN A 284 15.89 7.48 -27.33
N ASN A 285 16.74 6.54 -26.94
CA ASN A 285 17.88 6.81 -26.08
C ASN A 285 18.76 7.86 -26.79
N GLY A 286 18.79 9.07 -26.25
CA GLY A 286 19.79 10.06 -26.57
C GLY A 286 21.04 9.77 -25.75
N GLU A 287 22.17 9.70 -26.46
CA GLU A 287 23.52 9.66 -25.92
C GLU A 287 23.78 10.84 -24.97
N VAL A 288 24.37 10.54 -23.81
CA VAL A 288 25.35 11.37 -23.09
C VAL A 288 26.36 10.44 -22.45
#